data_AF-A0A1Y0FZ54-F1
#
_entry.id   AF-A0A1Y0FZ54-F1
#
_cell.length_a   1.000
_cell.length_b   1.000
_cell.length_c   1.000
_cell.angle_alpha   90.00
_cell.angle_beta   90.00
_cell.angle_gamma   90.00
#
_symmetry.space_group_name_H-M   'P 1'
#
loop_
_entity.id
_entity.type
_entity.pdbx_description
1 polymer ?
#
loop_
_entity_poly.entity_id
_entity_poly.type
_entity_poly.pdbx_seq_one_letter_code
_entity_poly.pdbx_strand_id
1 'polypeptide(L)'
;MENSSLQQEIEKLINYPSTPASEWVRCVESASEPAVAGAIAHWKRINSGITGGNSDAVSNKREAASAILQYRLSNKSIATMVALEKSTTRLSYVMVGLAVVGLILSALQILG
;
A
#
# COMPACT_ATOMS: atom_id res chain seq x y z
N MET A 1 19.19 10.15 7.56
CA MET A 1 18.54 11.49 7.65
C MET A 1 17.09 11.40 7.15
N GLU A 2 16.28 10.45 7.63
CA GLU A 2 14.91 10.21 7.11
C GLU A 2 13.78 10.58 8.10
N ASN A 3 14.10 10.80 9.38
CA ASN A 3 13.08 11.10 10.40
C ASN A 3 12.48 12.51 10.25
N SER A 4 13.28 13.48 9.80
CA SER A 4 12.84 14.88 9.67
C SER A 4 11.81 15.08 8.56
N SER A 5 11.90 14.32 7.45
CA SER A 5 10.94 14.42 6.35
C SER A 5 9.61 13.78 6.71
N LEU A 6 9.63 12.61 7.37
CA LEU A 6 8.41 11.91 7.77
C LEU A 6 7.59 12.74 8.77
N GLN A 7 8.25 13.33 9.76
CA GLN A 7 7.56 14.14 10.76
C GLN A 7 6.97 15.42 10.15
N GLN A 8 7.67 16.05 9.20
CA GLN A 8 7.14 17.17 8.44
C GLN A 8 5.92 16.79 7.59
N GLU A 9 5.93 15.62 6.95
CA GLU A 9 4.76 15.12 6.22
C GLU A 9 3.56 14.87 7.15
N ILE A 10 3.80 14.28 8.33
CA ILE A 10 2.78 14.05 9.35
C ILE A 10 2.17 15.38 9.81
N GLU A 11 3.01 16.37 10.16
CA GLU A 11 2.53 17.69 10.59
C GLU A 11 1.76 18.42 9.49
N LYS A 12 2.21 18.29 8.24
CA LYS A 12 1.51 18.85 7.09
C LYS A 12 0.13 18.24 6.92
N LEU A 13 0.00 16.91 7.06
CA LEU A 13 -1.27 16.18 7.00
C LEU A 13 -2.22 16.55 8.15
N ILE A 14 -1.68 16.64 9.37
CA ILE A 14 -2.47 16.99 10.57
C ILE A 14 -3.08 18.39 10.43
N ASN A 15 -2.28 19.35 9.95
CA ASN A 15 -2.66 20.76 9.83
C ASN A 15 -3.36 21.09 8.50
N TYR A 16 -3.47 20.15 7.56
CA TYR A 16 -4.09 20.40 6.28
C TYR A 16 -5.60 20.69 6.46
N PRO A 17 -6.12 21.77 5.85
CA PRO A 17 -7.53 22.12 5.95
C PRO A 17 -8.41 20.99 5.40
N SER A 18 -9.50 20.71 6.10
CA SER A 18 -10.50 19.68 5.72
C SER A 18 -11.36 20.10 4.53
N THR A 19 -11.32 21.39 4.21
CA THR A 19 -12.18 22.06 3.24
C THR A 19 -11.31 22.79 2.23
N PRO A 20 -11.51 22.56 0.92
CA PRO A 20 -12.47 21.64 0.32
C PRO A 20 -12.08 20.15 0.50
N ALA A 21 -13.08 19.28 0.74
CA ALA A 21 -12.85 17.88 1.07
C ALA A 21 -12.08 17.11 -0.01
N SER A 22 -12.27 17.47 -1.29
CA SER A 22 -11.57 16.87 -2.43
C SER A 22 -10.06 17.12 -2.41
N GLU A 23 -9.62 18.30 -1.95
CA GLU A 23 -8.19 18.62 -1.84
C GLU A 23 -7.54 17.89 -0.66
N TRP A 24 -8.28 17.79 0.45
CA TRP A 24 -7.83 17.01 1.60
C TRP A 24 -7.65 15.53 1.23
N VAL A 25 -8.62 14.93 0.53
CA VAL A 25 -8.52 13.53 0.06
C VAL A 25 -7.31 13.35 -0.86
N ARG A 26 -7.12 14.23 -1.86
CA ARG A 26 -5.93 14.19 -2.73
C ARG A 26 -4.63 14.30 -1.95
N CYS A 27 -4.58 15.14 -0.91
CA CYS A 27 -3.42 15.27 -0.06
C CYS A 27 -3.11 13.94 0.66
N VAL A 28 -4.11 13.30 1.25
CA VAL A 28 -3.98 12.00 1.93
C VAL A 28 -3.59 10.87 0.96
N GLU A 29 -4.13 10.86 -0.25
CA GLU A 29 -3.77 9.88 -1.29
C GLU A 29 -2.33 10.05 -1.76
N SER A 30 -1.87 11.29 -1.90
CA SER A 30 -0.51 11.62 -2.35
C SER A 30 0.57 11.41 -1.29
N ALA A 31 0.20 11.39 -0.01
CA ALA A 31 1.14 11.27 1.09
C ALA A 31 1.69 9.85 1.25
N SER A 32 2.82 9.74 1.94
CA SER A 32 3.40 8.45 2.28
C SER A 32 2.51 7.68 3.26
N GLU A 33 2.41 6.35 3.08
CA GLU A 33 1.67 5.46 3.99
C GLU A 33 2.06 5.62 5.47
N PRO A 34 3.36 5.71 5.85
CA PRO A 34 3.76 5.97 7.23
C PRO A 34 3.33 7.35 7.74
N ALA A 35 3.27 8.38 6.88
CA ALA A 35 2.78 9.69 7.28
C ALA A 35 1.27 9.70 7.53
N VAL A 36 0.49 8.99 6.69
CA VAL A 36 -0.95 8.81 6.90
C VAL A 36 -1.22 8.04 8.20
N ALA A 37 -0.48 6.97 8.47
CA ALA A 37 -0.58 6.22 9.72
C ALA A 37 -0.23 7.08 10.95
N GLY A 38 0.82 7.90 10.85
CA GLY A 38 1.21 8.85 11.89
C GLY A 38 0.15 9.91 12.17
N ALA A 39 -0.46 10.47 11.12
CA ALA A 39 -1.56 11.43 11.25
C ALA A 39 -2.82 10.80 11.90
N ILE A 40 -3.17 9.57 11.51
CA ILE A 40 -4.27 8.80 12.14
C ILE A 40 -4.01 8.58 13.64
N ALA A 41 -2.78 8.19 14.01
CA ALA A 41 -2.39 7.98 15.40
C ALA A 41 -2.48 9.29 16.22
N HIS A 42 -2.09 10.41 15.62
CA HIS A 42 -2.21 11.74 16.23
C HIS A 42 -3.68 12.11 16.48
N TRP A 43 -4.55 11.97 15.48
CA TRP A 43 -5.99 12.26 15.63
C TRP A 43 -6.68 11.32 16.62
N LYS A 44 -6.24 10.05 16.71
CA LYS A 44 -6.70 9.11 17.75
C LYS A 44 -6.33 9.60 19.16
N ARG A 45 -5.13 10.15 19.34
CA ARG A 45 -4.67 10.70 20.63
C ARG A 45 -5.45 11.95 21.02
N ILE A 46 -5.70 12.87 20.08
CA ILE A 46 -6.52 14.08 20.34
C ILE A 46 -7.92 13.69 20.81
N ASN A 47 -8.54 12.68 20.17
CA ASN A 47 -9.88 12.23 20.52
C ASN A 47 -9.96 11.42 21.84
N SER A 48 -8.81 11.12 22.46
CA SER A 48 -8.70 10.38 23.73
C SER A 48 -8.50 11.30 24.94
N GLY A 49 -8.35 12.62 24.74
CA GLY A 49 -8.08 13.60 25.79
C GLY A 49 -9.34 14.24 26.34
N ILE A 50 -9.38 14.40 27.67
CA ILE A 50 -10.42 15.03 28.52
C ILE A 50 -10.81 16.47 28.11
N THR A 51 -10.16 17.05 27.09
CA THR A 51 -10.44 18.38 26.56
C THR A 51 -11.33 18.28 25.32
N GLY A 52 -12.65 18.45 25.53
CA GLY A 52 -13.70 18.39 24.52
C GLY A 52 -13.61 19.49 23.45
N GLY A 53 -12.75 19.30 22.46
CA GLY A 53 -12.67 20.11 21.25
C GLY A 53 -13.05 19.30 20.01
N ASN A 54 -14.26 19.52 19.49
CA ASN A 54 -14.77 19.10 18.17
C ASN A 54 -14.44 17.64 17.76
N SER A 55 -15.05 16.68 18.48
CA SER A 55 -14.87 15.22 18.28
C SER A 55 -15.23 14.73 16.88
N ASP A 56 -16.25 15.32 16.27
CA ASP A 56 -16.91 14.72 15.11
C ASP A 56 -16.11 14.97 13.81
N ALA A 57 -15.56 16.17 13.66
CA ALA A 57 -14.74 16.51 12.49
C ALA A 57 -13.40 15.73 12.47
N VAL A 58 -12.80 15.50 13.64
CA VAL A 58 -11.57 14.71 13.78
C VAL A 58 -11.84 13.22 13.58
N SER A 59 -12.99 12.71 14.07
CA SER A 59 -13.41 11.32 13.84
C SER A 59 -13.62 11.04 12.35
N ASN A 60 -14.32 11.93 11.63
CA ASN A 60 -14.57 11.79 10.20
C ASN A 60 -13.27 11.81 9.38
N LYS A 61 -12.32 12.73 9.70
CA LYS A 61 -10.99 12.74 9.07
C LYS A 61 -10.22 11.44 9.30
N ARG A 62 -10.25 10.93 10.52
CA ARG A 62 -9.57 9.69 10.89
C ARG A 62 -10.14 8.50 10.11
N GLU A 63 -11.45 8.39 10.07
CA GLU A 63 -12.15 7.31 9.37
C GLU A 63 -11.87 7.34 7.87
N ALA A 64 -12.01 8.51 7.23
CA ALA A 64 -11.70 8.68 5.82
C ALA A 64 -10.23 8.35 5.50
N ALA A 65 -9.28 8.85 6.28
CA ALA A 65 -7.87 8.55 6.09
C ALA A 65 -7.55 7.06 6.29
N SER A 66 -8.21 6.41 7.27
CA SER A 66 -8.04 4.98 7.52
C SER A 66 -8.61 4.12 6.38
N ALA A 67 -9.72 4.52 5.78
CA ALA A 67 -10.30 3.85 4.62
C ALA A 67 -9.41 3.99 3.39
N ILE A 68 -8.87 5.20 3.14
CA ILE A 68 -7.93 5.44 2.04
C ILE A 68 -6.65 4.60 2.22
N LEU A 69 -6.10 4.55 3.44
CA LEU A 69 -4.91 3.75 3.72
C LEU A 69 -5.17 2.25 3.53
N GLN A 70 -6.30 1.74 4.03
CA GLN A 70 -6.69 0.33 3.85
C GLN A 70 -6.89 -0.01 2.37
N TYR A 71 -7.53 0.87 1.60
CA TYR A 71 -7.71 0.68 0.17
C TYR A 71 -6.36 0.61 -0.57
N ARG A 72 -5.42 1.52 -0.26
CA ARG A 72 -4.07 1.53 -0.87
C ARG A 72 -3.28 0.26 -0.55
N LEU A 73 -3.32 -0.18 0.71
CA LEU A 73 -2.63 -1.40 1.16
C LEU A 73 -3.23 -2.65 0.51
N SER A 74 -4.56 -2.72 0.41
CA SER A 74 -5.27 -3.81 -0.27
C SER A 74 -4.95 -3.84 -1.77
N ASN A 75 -4.91 -2.68 -2.43
CA ASN A 75 -4.59 -2.63 -3.86
C ASN A 75 -3.13 -3.02 -4.14
N LYS A 76 -2.20 -2.66 -3.25
CA LYS A 76 -0.80 -3.12 -3.32
C LYS A 76 -0.68 -4.62 -3.13
N SER A 77 -1.42 -5.23 -2.20
CA SER A 77 -1.36 -6.68 -1.97
C SER A 77 -1.95 -7.48 -3.14
N ILE A 78 -2.99 -6.97 -3.80
CA ILE A 78 -3.53 -7.55 -5.02
C ILE A 78 -2.51 -7.47 -6.17
N ALA A 79 -1.87 -6.30 -6.35
CA ALA A 79 -0.86 -6.13 -7.40
C ALA A 79 0.35 -7.05 -7.21
N THR A 80 0.81 -7.26 -5.97
CA THR A 80 1.92 -8.18 -5.68
C THR A 80 1.52 -9.64 -5.88
N MET A 81 0.29 -10.03 -5.51
CA MET A 81 -0.24 -11.36 -5.77
C MET A 81 -0.30 -11.66 -7.27
N VAL A 82 -0.82 -10.75 -8.08
CA VAL A 82 -0.88 -10.89 -9.55
C VAL A 82 0.53 -10.98 -10.16
N ALA A 83 1.49 -10.21 -9.64
CA ALA A 83 2.88 -10.31 -10.09
C ALA A 83 3.52 -11.66 -9.74
N LEU A 84 3.24 -12.19 -8.54
CA LEU A 84 3.70 -13.52 -8.12
C LEU A 84 3.10 -14.63 -8.99
N GLU A 85 1.81 -14.55 -9.29
CA GLU A 85 1.11 -15.54 -10.13
C GLU A 85 1.73 -15.57 -11.53
N LYS A 86 1.92 -14.40 -12.14
CA LYS A 86 2.55 -14.28 -13.47
C LYS A 86 3.99 -14.79 -13.51
N SER A 87 4.75 -14.62 -12.43
CA SER A 87 6.11 -15.15 -12.31
C SER A 87 6.11 -16.67 -12.19
N THR A 88 5.18 -17.22 -11.40
CA THR A 88 5.03 -18.66 -11.19
C THR A 88 4.65 -19.37 -12.49
N THR A 89 3.70 -18.82 -13.26
CA THR A 89 3.30 -19.39 -14.55
C THR A 89 4.45 -19.42 -15.56
N ARG A 90 5.28 -18.37 -15.63
CA ARG A 90 6.45 -18.36 -16.53
C ARG A 90 7.48 -19.43 -16.17
N LEU A 91 7.73 -19.64 -14.87
CA LEU A 91 8.63 -20.68 -14.39
C LEU A 91 8.14 -22.09 -14.76
N SER A 92 6.84 -22.35 -14.63
CA SER A 92 6.24 -23.61 -15.07
C SER A 92 6.39 -23.85 -16.57
N TYR A 93 6.17 -22.84 -17.41
CA TYR A 93 6.37 -22.96 -18.86
C TYR A 93 7.83 -23.26 -19.23
N VAL A 94 8.80 -22.62 -18.57
CA VAL A 94 10.23 -22.86 -18.81
C VAL A 94 10.63 -24.28 -18.39
N MET A 95 10.15 -24.76 -17.24
CA MET A 95 10.41 -26.12 -16.76
C MET A 95 9.83 -27.18 -17.71
N VAL A 96 8.59 -26.99 -18.18
CA VAL A 96 7.97 -27.89 -19.17
C VAL A 96 8.74 -27.86 -20.49
N GLY A 97 9.13 -26.68 -20.96
CA GLY A 97 9.94 -26.55 -22.18
C GLY A 97 11.28 -27.28 -22.09
N LEU A 98 12.00 -27.13 -20.97
CA LEU A 98 13.26 -27.85 -20.72
C LEU A 98 13.06 -29.37 -20.65
N ALA A 99 12.00 -29.84 -20.00
CA ALA A 99 11.70 -31.27 -19.91
C ALA A 99 11.44 -31.88 -21.30
N VAL A 100 10.68 -31.18 -22.16
CA VAL A 100 10.42 -31.62 -23.54
C VAL A 100 11.71 -31.69 -24.36
N VAL A 101 12.57 -30.67 -24.26
CA VAL A 101 13.87 -30.67 -24.96
C VAL A 101 14.75 -31.82 -24.47
N GLY A 102 14.78 -32.08 -23.16
CA GLY A 102 15.51 -33.21 -22.59
C GLY A 102 15.05 -34.56 -23.13
N LEU A 103 13.74 -34.79 -23.23
CA LEU A 103 13.18 -36.02 -23.78
C LEU A 103 13.54 -36.23 -25.25
N ILE A 104 13.51 -35.16 -26.06
CA ILE A 104 13.88 -35.22 -27.48
C ILE A 104 15.36 -35.58 -27.64
N LEU A 105 16.24 -34.96 -26.85
CA LEU A 105 17.68 -35.24 -26.88
C LEU A 105 17.98 -36.67 -26.43
N SER A 106 17.31 -37.18 -25.39
CA SER A 106 17.45 -38.58 -24.96
C SER A 106 16.97 -39.57 -26.02
N ALA A 107 15.88 -39.28 -26.73
CA ALA A 107 15.39 -40.13 -27.82
C ALA A 107 16.37 -40.18 -29.02
N LEU A 108 16.98 -39.04 -29.37
CA LEU A 108 18.00 -38.97 -30.43
C LEU A 108 19.25 -39.79 -30.09
N GLN A 109 19.68 -39.81 -28.82
CA GLN A 109 20.82 -40.62 -28.37
C GLN A 109 20.59 -42.13 -28.44
N ILE A 110 19.33 -42.59 -28.48
CA ILE A 110 18.98 -44.01 -28.56
C ILE A 110 18.89 -44.48 -30.03
N LEU A 111 18.66 -43.56 -30.96
CA LEU A 111 18.46 -43.82 -32.38
C LEU A 111 19.72 -43.61 -33.25
N GLY A 112 20.73 -42.90 -32.75
CA GLY A 112 22.05 -42.73 -33.39
C GLY A 112 23.09 -43.66 -32.80
#